data_AF-S6TAY2-F1
#
_entry.id   AF-S6TAY2-F1
#
_cell.length_a   1.000
_cell.length_b   1.000
_cell.length_c   1.000
_cell.angle_alpha   90.00
_cell.angle_beta   90.00
_cell.angle_gamma   90.00
#
_symmetry.space_group_name_H-M   'P 1'
#
loop_
_entity.id
_entity.type
_entity.pdbx_description
1 polymer ?
#
loop_
_entity_poly.entity_id
_entity_poly.type
_entity_poly.pdbx_seq_one_letter_code
_entity_poly.pdbx_strand_id
1 'polypeptide(L)'
;KGQQPGVTERRVNSERYDLGLDMAWELDLFGRIQRQLEASNADQEAAEANLYQLQVTLIAEVVDAYGQLRGAQLREAIARDNLTNQQKSQGITTQLRDAGVGNELDVVRADARLAAVEATVPQLQAEQARQRNRIATLLGERPDTLSVDLSPSKLPAIAKALPIGDATQVLRNRPDIRAAERQLAAS
;
A
#
# COMPACT_ATOMS: atom_id res chain seq x y z
N LYS A 1 -65.82 -5.54 31.98
CA LYS A 1 -67.02 -5.94 31.21
C LYS A 1 -66.80 -5.56 29.75
N GLY A 2 -66.14 -6.41 28.97
CA GLY A 2 -65.99 -6.22 27.52
C GLY A 2 -66.96 -7.16 26.82
N GLN A 3 -67.85 -6.62 25.97
CA GLN A 3 -68.65 -7.46 25.08
C GLN A 3 -67.71 -8.11 24.08
N GLN A 4 -67.62 -9.43 24.12
CA GLN A 4 -67.09 -10.20 22.98
C GLN A 4 -68.06 -10.02 21.82
N PRO A 5 -67.61 -9.53 20.65
CA PRO A 5 -68.44 -9.52 19.46
C PRO A 5 -68.85 -10.96 19.14
N GLY A 6 -70.14 -11.19 18.94
CA GLY A 6 -70.63 -12.49 18.47
C GLY A 6 -69.94 -12.84 17.14
N VAL A 7 -69.56 -14.11 16.99
CA VAL A 7 -68.98 -14.63 15.74
C VAL A 7 -70.06 -14.55 14.67
N THR A 8 -69.91 -13.62 13.71
CA THR A 8 -70.81 -13.45 12.56
C THR A 8 -70.10 -13.92 11.30
N GLU A 9 -70.76 -14.74 10.48
CA GLU A 9 -70.24 -15.22 9.18
C GLU A 9 -70.25 -14.13 8.10
N ARG A 10 -70.83 -12.97 8.38
CA ARG A 10 -71.00 -11.87 7.43
C ARG A 10 -69.87 -10.86 7.59
N ARG A 11 -69.11 -10.60 6.51
CA ARG A 11 -68.09 -9.53 6.49
C ARG A 11 -68.73 -8.19 6.84
N VAL A 12 -68.16 -7.51 7.83
CA VAL A 12 -68.52 -6.17 8.24
C VAL A 12 -67.28 -5.28 8.12
N ASN A 13 -67.45 -4.08 7.56
CA ASN A 13 -66.36 -3.11 7.48
C ASN A 13 -66.13 -2.51 8.88
N SER A 14 -64.85 -2.42 9.26
CA SER A 14 -64.40 -1.83 10.52
C SER A 14 -63.36 -0.78 10.21
N GLU A 15 -63.60 0.45 10.65
CA GLU A 15 -62.67 1.58 10.51
C GLU A 15 -62.24 2.09 11.89
N ARG A 16 -60.95 2.44 12.02
CA ARG A 16 -60.37 3.06 13.20
C ARG A 16 -59.39 4.15 12.77
N TYR A 17 -59.52 5.32 13.39
CA TYR A 17 -58.62 6.46 13.21
C TYR A 17 -58.05 6.85 14.57
N ASP A 18 -56.73 6.98 14.66
CA ASP A 18 -56.03 7.49 15.84
C ASP A 18 -55.16 8.69 15.42
N LEU A 19 -55.15 9.75 16.23
CA LEU A 19 -54.29 10.92 16.06
C LEU A 19 -53.72 11.28 17.44
N GLY A 20 -52.39 11.19 17.57
CA GLY A 20 -51.70 11.42 18.84
C GLY A 20 -50.19 11.42 18.69
N LEU A 21 -49.49 11.49 19.82
CA LEU A 21 -48.04 11.37 19.91
C LEU A 21 -47.71 10.14 20.76
N ASP A 22 -46.78 9.33 20.27
CA ASP A 22 -46.28 8.15 20.98
C ASP A 22 -44.89 8.43 21.56
N MET A 23 -44.67 7.99 22.80
CA MET A 23 -43.38 8.04 23.48
C MET A 23 -43.00 6.66 23.97
N ALA A 24 -41.77 6.24 23.70
CA ALA A 24 -41.20 5.00 24.21
C ALA A 24 -39.92 5.34 25.00
N TRP A 25 -39.83 4.81 26.22
CA TRP A 25 -38.65 4.95 27.06
C TRP A 25 -38.34 3.62 27.72
N GLU A 26 -37.10 3.16 27.57
CA GLU A 26 -36.58 2.00 28.25
C GLU A 26 -35.71 2.44 29.44
N LEU A 27 -36.12 2.05 30.64
CA LEU A 27 -35.36 2.28 31.86
C LEU A 27 -34.17 1.33 31.92
N ASP A 28 -32.95 1.88 31.94
CA ASP A 28 -31.72 1.10 31.92
C ASP A 28 -31.29 0.59 33.31
N LEU A 29 -32.11 -0.28 33.92
CA LEU A 29 -31.91 -0.74 35.29
C LEU A 29 -30.66 -1.62 35.48
N PHE A 30 -30.22 -2.28 34.41
CA PHE A 30 -29.11 -3.24 34.43
C PHE A 30 -27.93 -2.78 33.55
N GLY A 31 -27.97 -1.56 33.01
CA GLY A 31 -26.89 -1.00 32.18
C GLY A 31 -26.80 -1.57 30.76
N ARG A 32 -27.86 -2.17 30.22
CA ARG A 32 -27.88 -2.70 28.85
C ARG A 32 -27.61 -1.61 27.81
N ILE A 33 -28.27 -0.47 27.94
CA ILE A 33 -28.09 0.66 27.01
C ILE A 33 -26.72 1.29 27.23
N GLN A 34 -26.30 1.44 28.49
CA GLN A 34 -24.97 1.94 28.81
C GLN A 34 -23.85 1.07 28.22
N ARG A 35 -23.92 -0.26 28.36
CA ARG A 35 -22.94 -1.19 27.77
C ARG A 35 -22.94 -1.18 26.25
N GLN A 36 -24.11 -1.03 25.62
CA GLN A 36 -24.19 -0.84 24.17
C GLN A 36 -23.49 0.44 23.72
N LEU A 37 -23.63 1.53 24.48
CA LEU A 37 -22.94 2.79 24.20
C LEU A 37 -21.42 2.66 24.42
N GLU A 38 -20.98 2.01 25.50
CA GLU A 38 -19.56 1.73 25.78
C GLU A 38 -18.92 0.94 24.64
N ALA A 39 -19.57 -0.14 24.18
CA ALA A 39 -19.09 -0.95 23.06
C ALA A 39 -19.03 -0.13 21.76
N SER A 40 -20.09 0.64 21.45
CA SER A 40 -20.11 1.49 20.25
C SER A 40 -19.01 2.55 20.26
N ASN A 41 -18.66 3.11 21.42
CA ASN A 41 -17.57 4.07 21.55
C ASN A 41 -16.21 3.38 21.32
N ALA A 42 -16.01 2.20 21.88
CA ALA A 42 -14.79 1.42 21.67
C ALA A 42 -14.62 1.02 20.19
N ASP A 43 -15.70 0.64 19.50
CA ASP A 43 -15.68 0.38 18.05
C ASP A 43 -15.29 1.62 17.23
N GLN A 44 -15.79 2.80 17.61
CA GLN A 44 -15.39 4.06 16.96
C GLN A 44 -13.89 4.32 17.14
N GLU A 45 -13.36 4.15 18.36
CA GLU A 45 -11.93 4.32 18.65
C GLU A 45 -11.07 3.28 17.91
N ALA A 46 -11.56 2.04 17.75
CA ALA A 46 -10.90 1.01 16.94
C ALA A 46 -10.84 1.42 15.45
N ALA A 47 -11.92 1.98 14.91
CA ALA A 47 -11.95 2.48 13.53
C ALA A 47 -10.95 3.62 13.31
N GLU A 48 -10.83 4.54 14.28
CA GLU A 48 -9.82 5.61 14.23
C GLU A 48 -8.40 5.04 14.26
N ALA A 49 -8.12 4.07 15.14
CA ALA A 49 -6.83 3.40 15.22
C ALA A 49 -6.47 2.65 13.92
N ASN A 50 -7.46 2.03 13.26
CA ASN A 50 -7.28 1.40 11.95
C ASN A 50 -6.93 2.40 10.85
N LEU A 51 -7.50 3.61 10.87
CA LEU A 51 -7.12 4.68 9.95
C LEU A 51 -5.65 5.07 10.13
N TYR A 52 -5.19 5.27 11.37
CA TYR A 52 -3.77 5.55 11.63
C TYR A 52 -2.86 4.39 11.20
N GLN A 53 -3.29 3.13 11.40
CA GLN A 53 -2.53 1.97 10.92
C GLN A 53 -2.40 1.99 9.40
N LEU A 54 -3.48 2.29 8.68
CA LEU A 54 -3.47 2.42 7.23
C LEU A 54 -2.51 3.53 6.78
N GLN A 55 -2.49 4.68 7.47
CA GLN A 55 -1.55 5.77 7.17
C GLN A 55 -0.08 5.35 7.34
N VAL A 56 0.25 4.66 8.44
CA VAL A 56 1.61 4.14 8.67
C VAL A 56 2.01 3.18 7.55
N THR A 57 1.14 2.25 7.19
CA THR A 57 1.39 1.30 6.10
C THR A 57 1.54 2.01 4.76
N LEU A 58 0.66 2.95 4.43
CA LEU A 58 0.69 3.72 3.18
C LEU A 58 2.00 4.49 3.04
N ILE A 59 2.43 5.20 4.08
CA ILE A 59 3.70 5.94 4.07
C ILE A 59 4.88 4.98 3.86
N ALA A 60 4.90 3.85 4.57
CA ALA A 60 5.95 2.85 4.42
C ALA A 60 6.00 2.29 2.99
N GLU A 61 4.85 1.98 2.39
CA GLU A 61 4.77 1.48 1.02
C GLU A 61 5.21 2.51 -0.03
N VAL A 62 4.87 3.79 0.14
CA VAL A 62 5.33 4.86 -0.74
C VAL A 62 6.85 5.00 -0.68
N VAL A 63 7.41 5.01 0.52
CA VAL A 63 8.86 5.13 0.73
C VAL A 63 9.61 3.92 0.18
N ASP A 64 9.10 2.70 0.40
CA ASP A 64 9.65 1.47 -0.16
C ASP A 64 9.64 1.50 -1.70
N ALA A 65 8.49 1.81 -2.31
CA ALA A 65 8.36 1.89 -3.77
C ALA A 65 9.30 2.95 -4.36
N TYR A 66 9.46 4.09 -3.69
CA TYR A 66 10.42 5.12 -4.09
C TYR A 66 11.87 4.62 -4.01
N GLY A 67 12.24 3.91 -2.94
CA GLY A 67 13.54 3.27 -2.81
C GLY A 67 13.82 2.26 -3.93
N GLN A 68 12.84 1.41 -4.25
CA GLN A 68 12.94 0.44 -5.36
C GLN A 68 13.08 1.14 -6.72
N LEU A 69 12.34 2.23 -6.96
CA LEU A 69 12.47 3.04 -8.17
C LEU A 69 13.90 3.62 -8.31
N ARG A 70 14.42 4.26 -7.26
CA ARG A 70 15.79 4.81 -7.26
C ARG A 70 16.83 3.72 -7.43
N GLY A 71 16.62 2.56 -6.82
CA GLY A 71 17.49 1.39 -6.97
C GLY A 71 17.49 0.83 -8.40
N ALA A 72 16.34 0.78 -9.08
CA ALA A 72 16.26 0.37 -10.48
C ALA A 72 16.91 1.39 -11.43
N GLN A 73 16.74 2.69 -11.18
CA GLN A 73 17.42 3.78 -11.91
C GLN A 73 18.94 3.70 -11.77
N LEU A 74 19.44 3.51 -10.54
CA LEU A 74 20.86 3.36 -10.28
C LEU A 74 21.45 2.14 -11.00
N ARG A 75 20.76 0.99 -10.93
CA ARG A 75 21.18 -0.23 -11.65
C ARG A 75 21.16 -0.04 -13.15
N GLU A 76 20.20 0.71 -13.72
CA GLU A 76 20.19 1.01 -15.16
C GLU A 76 21.40 1.86 -15.55
N ALA A 77 21.74 2.87 -14.76
CA ALA A 77 22.92 3.70 -15.00
C ALA A 77 24.21 2.84 -15.01
N ILE A 78 24.37 1.98 -14.00
CA ILE A 78 25.51 1.05 -13.92
C ILE A 78 25.53 0.08 -15.11
N ALA A 79 24.37 -0.44 -15.53
CA ALA A 79 24.28 -1.33 -16.68
C ALA A 79 24.71 -0.64 -17.99
N ARG A 80 24.34 0.64 -18.17
CA ARG A 80 24.75 1.46 -19.33
C ARG A 80 26.24 1.79 -19.33
N ASP A 81 26.81 2.06 -18.16
CA ASP A 81 28.26 2.27 -18.03
C ASP A 81 29.03 0.99 -18.36
N ASN A 82 28.56 -0.15 -17.85
CA ASN A 82 29.11 -1.47 -18.17
C ASN A 82 28.98 -1.79 -19.65
N LEU A 83 27.83 -1.46 -20.27
CA LEU A 83 27.60 -1.64 -21.69
C LEU A 83 28.67 -0.92 -22.52
N THR A 84 28.95 0.33 -22.18
CA THR A 84 29.99 1.14 -22.83
C THR A 84 31.38 0.49 -22.72
N ASN A 85 31.70 -0.09 -21.57
CA ASN A 85 32.98 -0.79 -21.36
C ASN A 85 33.06 -2.10 -22.16
N GLN A 86 31.96 -2.85 -22.25
CA GLN A 86 31.90 -4.08 -23.04
C GLN A 86 31.99 -3.80 -24.53
N GLN A 87 31.35 -2.74 -25.03
CA GLN A 87 31.46 -2.30 -26.43
C GLN A 87 32.92 -1.95 -26.79
N LYS A 88 33.63 -1.23 -25.92
CA LYS A 88 35.06 -0.96 -26.12
C LYS A 88 35.89 -2.24 -26.15
N SER A 89 35.62 -3.17 -25.24
CA SER A 89 36.33 -4.45 -25.17
C SER A 89 36.10 -5.30 -26.42
N GLN A 90 34.86 -5.36 -26.89
CA GLN A 90 34.47 -6.04 -28.12
C GLN A 90 35.13 -5.40 -29.36
N GLY A 91 35.25 -4.08 -29.39
CA GLY A 91 35.98 -3.36 -30.44
C GLY A 91 37.47 -3.71 -30.45
N ILE A 92 38.11 -3.83 -29.27
CA ILE A 92 39.51 -4.22 -29.15
C ILE A 92 39.72 -5.67 -29.62
N THR A 93 38.88 -6.62 -29.20
CA THR A 93 39.03 -8.03 -29.63
C THR A 93 38.82 -8.18 -31.14
N THR A 94 37.88 -7.43 -31.71
CA THR A 94 37.66 -7.33 -33.15
C THR A 94 38.91 -6.81 -33.88
N GLN A 95 39.49 -5.69 -33.43
CA GLN A 95 40.71 -5.12 -34.02
C GLN A 95 41.90 -6.08 -33.97
N LEU A 96 42.11 -6.77 -32.84
CA LEU A 96 43.20 -7.74 -32.69
C LEU A 96 43.03 -8.94 -33.65
N ARG A 97 41.80 -9.44 -33.78
CA ARG A 97 41.43 -10.53 -34.71
C ARG A 97 41.67 -10.11 -36.16
N ASP A 98 41.25 -8.90 -36.54
CA ASP A 98 41.45 -8.37 -37.90
C ASP A 98 42.94 -8.09 -38.22
N ALA A 99 43.74 -7.74 -37.21
CA ALA A 99 45.19 -7.57 -37.34
C ALA A 99 45.99 -8.89 -37.30
N GLY A 100 45.32 -10.04 -37.16
CA GLY A 100 45.96 -11.37 -37.15
C GLY A 100 46.71 -11.72 -35.86
N VAL A 101 46.56 -10.93 -34.80
CA VAL A 101 47.20 -11.13 -33.49
C VAL A 101 46.20 -11.57 -32.40
N GLY A 102 44.94 -11.82 -32.78
CA GLY A 102 43.85 -12.32 -31.93
C GLY A 102 43.19 -13.59 -32.48
N ASN A 103 42.03 -13.98 -31.93
CA ASN A 103 41.26 -15.13 -32.38
C ASN A 103 39.74 -14.86 -32.36
N GLU A 104 38.98 -15.65 -33.11
CA GLU A 104 37.52 -15.51 -33.23
C GLU A 104 36.76 -15.84 -31.93
N LEU A 105 37.30 -16.76 -31.13
CA LEU A 105 36.69 -17.16 -29.86
C LEU A 105 36.58 -15.98 -28.88
N ASP A 106 37.56 -15.08 -28.86
CA ASP A 106 37.56 -13.90 -28.01
C ASP A 106 36.53 -12.84 -28.45
N VAL A 107 36.27 -12.73 -29.76
CA VAL A 107 35.19 -11.88 -30.30
C VAL A 107 33.83 -12.43 -29.90
N VAL A 108 33.57 -13.71 -30.14
CA VAL A 108 32.30 -14.36 -29.78
C VAL A 108 32.02 -14.28 -28.27
N ARG A 109 33.06 -14.41 -27.42
CA ARG A 109 32.93 -14.23 -25.98
C ARG A 109 32.59 -12.79 -25.60
N ALA A 110 33.18 -11.80 -26.27
CA ALA A 110 32.89 -10.40 -26.06
C ALA A 110 31.46 -10.05 -26.47
N ASP A 111 31.00 -10.53 -27.64
CA ASP A 111 29.63 -10.36 -28.13
C ASP A 111 28.61 -11.01 -27.17
N ALA A 112 28.86 -12.23 -26.71
CA ALA A 112 27.98 -12.91 -25.75
C ALA A 112 27.85 -12.13 -24.43
N ARG A 113 28.96 -11.56 -23.93
CA ARG A 113 28.95 -10.71 -22.72
C ARG A 113 28.23 -9.39 -22.95
N LEU A 114 28.43 -8.78 -24.12
CA LEU A 114 27.75 -7.56 -24.51
C LEU A 114 26.24 -7.75 -24.53
N ALA A 115 25.76 -8.77 -25.25
CA ALA A 115 24.35 -9.13 -25.33
C ALA A 115 23.73 -9.44 -23.95
N ALA A 116 24.48 -10.11 -23.07
CA ALA A 116 24.03 -10.39 -21.71
C ALA A 116 23.80 -9.11 -20.90
N VAL A 117 24.68 -8.10 -21.04
CA VAL A 117 24.51 -6.80 -20.36
C VAL A 117 23.37 -6.00 -21.01
N GLU A 118 23.25 -5.99 -22.33
CA GLU A 118 22.16 -5.32 -23.06
C GLU A 118 20.78 -5.79 -22.61
N ALA A 119 20.64 -7.10 -22.35
CA ALA A 119 19.38 -7.69 -21.89
C ALA A 119 18.93 -7.19 -20.51
N THR A 120 19.83 -6.66 -19.67
CA THR A 120 19.50 -6.17 -18.32
C THR A 120 18.83 -4.80 -18.32
N VAL A 121 19.16 -3.94 -19.29
CA VAL A 121 18.64 -2.57 -19.39
C VAL A 121 17.10 -2.53 -19.50
N PRO A 122 16.45 -3.26 -20.43
CA PRO A 122 14.98 -3.23 -20.54
C PRO A 122 14.29 -3.84 -19.33
N GLN A 123 14.90 -4.83 -18.65
CA GLN A 123 14.34 -5.38 -17.42
C GLN A 123 14.29 -4.33 -16.30
N LEU A 124 15.34 -3.52 -16.17
CA LEU A 124 15.42 -2.43 -15.19
C LEU A 124 14.46 -1.28 -15.54
N GLN A 125 14.27 -0.97 -16.82
CA GLN A 125 13.28 0.01 -17.27
C GLN A 125 11.85 -0.45 -16.96
N ALA A 126 11.55 -1.73 -17.18
CA ALA A 126 10.27 -2.31 -16.80
C ALA A 126 10.04 -2.28 -15.28
N GLU A 127 11.09 -2.50 -14.48
CA GLU A 127 11.04 -2.34 -13.03
C GLU A 127 10.73 -0.90 -12.63
N GLN A 128 11.40 0.09 -13.24
CA GLN A 128 11.11 1.51 -13.01
C GLN A 128 9.65 1.85 -13.35
N ALA A 129 9.13 1.38 -14.48
CA ALA A 129 7.75 1.61 -14.88
C ALA A 129 6.75 1.03 -13.86
N ARG A 130 6.99 -0.20 -13.38
CA ARG A 130 6.14 -0.81 -12.33
C ARG A 130 6.15 0.01 -11.03
N GLN A 131 7.31 0.47 -10.58
CA GLN A 131 7.39 1.27 -9.36
C GLN A 131 6.76 2.66 -9.51
N ARG A 132 6.90 3.31 -10.67
CA ARG A 132 6.19 4.56 -10.98
C ARG A 132 4.68 4.39 -10.93
N ASN A 133 4.15 3.31 -11.51
CA ASN A 133 2.73 3.02 -11.47
C ASN A 133 2.26 2.72 -10.04
N ARG A 134 3.06 2.00 -9.23
CA ARG A 134 2.77 1.74 -7.82
C ARG A 134 2.69 3.05 -7.03
N ILE A 135 3.66 3.95 -7.21
CA ILE A 135 3.66 5.28 -6.57
C ILE A 135 2.41 6.08 -6.98
N ALA A 136 2.03 6.07 -8.26
CA ALA A 136 0.82 6.74 -8.74
C ALA A 136 -0.43 6.26 -7.99
N THR A 137 -0.63 4.94 -7.93
CA THR A 137 -1.78 4.35 -7.23
C THR A 137 -1.78 4.71 -5.74
N LEU A 138 -0.62 4.68 -5.07
CA LEU A 138 -0.52 5.03 -3.65
C LEU A 138 -0.77 6.53 -3.39
N LEU A 139 -0.51 7.40 -4.36
CA LEU A 139 -0.84 8.83 -4.31
C LEU A 139 -2.30 9.12 -4.71
N GLY A 140 -3.06 8.10 -5.13
CA GLY A 140 -4.42 8.29 -5.66
C GLY A 140 -4.44 8.95 -7.04
N GLU A 141 -3.35 8.84 -7.80
CA GLU A 141 -3.18 9.43 -9.13
C GLU A 141 -3.15 8.36 -10.22
N ARG A 142 -3.46 8.74 -11.47
CA ARG A 142 -3.28 7.86 -12.62
C ARG A 142 -1.81 7.85 -13.05
N PRO A 143 -1.27 6.73 -13.56
CA PRO A 143 0.14 6.65 -13.97
C PRO A 143 0.58 7.68 -15.02
N ASP A 144 -0.34 8.10 -15.90
CA ASP A 144 -0.10 9.06 -16.98
C ASP A 144 -0.20 10.53 -16.54
N THR A 145 -0.70 10.80 -15.34
CA THR A 145 -0.97 12.15 -14.82
C THR A 145 -0.27 12.42 -13.49
N LEU A 146 0.86 11.75 -13.25
CA LEU A 146 1.57 11.89 -11.98
C LEU A 146 2.03 13.34 -11.78
N SER A 147 1.70 13.93 -10.63
CA SER A 147 2.00 15.33 -10.32
C SER A 147 3.47 15.56 -9.92
N VAL A 148 4.19 14.50 -9.56
CA VAL A 148 5.56 14.54 -9.05
C VAL A 148 6.57 14.12 -10.11
N ASP A 149 7.68 14.84 -10.23
CA ASP A 149 8.79 14.42 -11.09
C ASP A 149 9.56 13.23 -10.49
N LEU A 150 9.50 12.11 -11.20
CA LEU A 150 10.23 10.87 -10.88
C LEU A 150 11.43 10.62 -11.79
N SER A 151 11.94 11.67 -12.46
CA SER A 151 13.20 11.64 -13.21
C SER A 151 14.36 11.12 -12.36
N PRO A 152 15.36 10.42 -12.94
CA PRO A 152 16.43 9.78 -12.16
C PRO A 152 17.13 10.71 -11.18
N SER A 153 17.29 10.22 -9.94
CA SER A 153 17.98 10.93 -8.87
C SER A 153 18.67 9.95 -7.94
N LYS A 154 19.52 10.45 -7.05
CA LYS A 154 20.28 9.61 -6.11
C LYS A 154 19.34 8.93 -5.11
N LEU A 155 19.67 7.69 -4.76
CA LEU A 155 19.02 7.00 -3.65
C LEU A 155 19.30 7.79 -2.35
N PRO A 156 18.28 8.16 -1.57
CA PRO A 156 18.48 8.84 -0.29
C PRO A 156 19.28 7.95 0.67
N ALA A 157 20.18 8.55 1.43
CA ALA A 157 20.92 7.89 2.49
C ALA A 157 20.75 8.67 3.80
N ILE A 158 20.55 7.95 4.91
CA ILE A 158 20.50 8.55 6.24
C ILE A 158 21.88 8.34 6.88
N ALA A 159 22.67 9.40 6.92
CA ALA A 159 24.06 9.36 7.43
C ALA A 159 24.15 9.44 8.97
N LYS A 160 23.02 9.66 9.66
CA LYS A 160 22.95 9.79 11.13
C LYS A 160 22.32 8.54 11.74
N ALA A 161 22.59 8.31 13.02
CA ALA A 161 21.86 7.29 13.77
C ALA A 161 20.35 7.54 13.71
N LEU A 162 19.58 6.47 13.51
CA LEU A 162 18.12 6.56 13.43
C LEU A 162 17.54 6.90 14.82
N PRO A 163 16.73 7.97 14.96
CA PRO A 163 16.09 8.30 16.22
C PRO A 163 14.89 7.36 16.44
N ILE A 164 15.17 6.12 16.86
CA ILE A 164 14.17 5.07 17.05
C ILE A 164 13.36 5.22 18.36
N GLY A 165 13.70 6.19 19.20
CA GLY A 165 13.04 6.44 20.48
C GLY A 165 13.28 5.32 21.51
N ASP A 166 12.38 5.24 22.49
CA ASP A 166 12.40 4.21 23.53
C ASP A 166 11.64 2.95 23.08
N ALA A 167 12.34 1.81 23.10
CA ALA A 167 11.78 0.51 22.73
C ALA A 167 10.57 0.10 23.58
N THR A 168 10.48 0.57 24.83
CA THR A 168 9.35 0.24 25.72
C THR A 168 8.04 0.91 25.29
N GLN A 169 8.11 1.96 24.46
CA GLN A 169 6.93 2.70 24.00
C GLN A 169 6.38 2.18 22.67
N VAL A 170 7.07 1.25 21.99
CA VAL A 170 6.71 0.78 20.64
C VAL A 170 5.28 0.23 20.59
N LEU A 171 4.88 -0.62 21.54
CA LEU A 171 3.52 -1.17 21.55
C LEU A 171 2.45 -0.09 21.77
N ARG A 172 2.75 0.92 22.59
CA ARG A 172 1.81 2.04 22.81
C ARG A 172 1.69 2.93 21.58
N ASN A 173 2.74 3.02 20.77
CA ASN A 173 2.77 3.85 19.56
C ASN A 173 2.21 3.13 18.32
N ARG A 174 1.91 1.83 18.43
CA ARG A 174 1.37 0.99 17.36
C ARG A 174 -0.16 1.11 17.25
N PRO A 175 -0.70 1.67 16.16
CA PRO A 175 -2.15 1.83 16.01
C PRO A 175 -2.89 0.50 15.90
N ASP A 176 -2.30 -0.52 15.27
CA ASP A 176 -2.87 -1.87 15.19
C ASP A 176 -3.08 -2.52 16.57
N ILE A 177 -2.13 -2.33 17.49
CA ILE A 177 -2.26 -2.81 18.88
C ILE A 177 -3.38 -2.08 19.61
N ARG A 178 -3.50 -0.76 19.40
CA ARG A 178 -4.62 0.03 19.97
C ARG A 178 -5.96 -0.43 19.40
N ALA A 179 -6.06 -0.66 18.10
CA ALA A 179 -7.28 -1.16 17.47
C ALA A 179 -7.73 -2.50 18.08
N ALA A 180 -6.79 -3.44 18.26
CA ALA A 180 -7.07 -4.73 18.89
C ALA A 180 -7.52 -4.60 20.37
N GLU A 181 -6.91 -3.68 21.12
CA GLU A 181 -7.31 -3.41 22.51
C GLU A 181 -8.71 -2.77 22.60
N ARG A 182 -9.04 -1.85 21.69
CA ARG A 182 -10.39 -1.26 21.60
C ARG A 182 -11.45 -2.28 21.19
N GLN A 183 -11.14 -3.18 20.25
CA GLN A 183 -12.04 -4.28 19.89
C GLN A 183 -12.30 -5.24 21.05
N LEU A 184 -11.28 -5.51 21.88
CA LEU A 184 -11.47 -6.27 23.12
C LEU A 184 -12.34 -5.52 24.13
N ALA A 185 -12.22 -4.18 24.22
CA ALA A 185 -13.06 -3.37 25.09
C ALA A 185 -14.53 -3.31 24.64
N ALA A 186 -14.80 -3.54 23.34
CA ALA A 186 -16.15 -3.59 22.78
C ALA A 186 -16.87 -4.94 23.00
N SER A 187 -16.13 -5.99 23.39
CA SER A 187 -16.64 -7.36 23.53
C SER A 187 -17.26 -7.69 24.89
#